data_AF-A0A3C0DLN4-F1
#
_entry.id   AF-A0A3C0DLN4-F1
#
_cell.length_a   1.000
_cell.length_b   1.000
_cell.length_c   1.000
_cell.angle_alpha   90.00
_cell.angle_beta   90.00
_cell.angle_gamma   90.00
#
_symmetry.space_group_name_H-M   'P 1'
#
loop_
_entity.id
_entity.type
_entity.pdbx_description
1 polymer ?
#
loop_
_entity_poly.entity_id
_entity_poly.type
_entity_poly.pdbx_seq_one_letter_code
_entity_poly.pdbx_strand_id
1 'polypeptide(L)'
;RPGRRTILMTTHRRENLDGALTEIYRAVKKALADFPDVDVIFPMHLNPKVRSVVMEELQLSDRVRLLDPFDYRTMANVMARSYLVLTDSGGLQEEAPSLGVPVLVTRTNTERPEGIAAGTARLAGTTEAGVSAALNELLGNADTYRRMSQAVNPYGDGKASFRIRKALRYSLGLDQSKPEEYI
;
A
#
# COMPACT_ATOMS: atom_id res chain seq x y z
N ARG A 1 13.77 -7.60 11.45
CA ARG A 1 15.10 -8.22 11.75
C ARG A 1 15.94 -8.14 10.47
N PRO A 2 17.28 -8.08 10.49
CA PRO A 2 18.08 -7.96 9.26
C PRO A 2 17.75 -9.09 8.27
N GLY A 3 17.66 -8.78 6.97
CA GLY A 3 17.42 -9.76 5.91
C GLY A 3 15.98 -10.28 5.77
N ARG A 4 15.02 -9.75 6.54
CA ARG A 4 13.60 -10.13 6.43
C ARG A 4 12.81 -9.14 5.58
N ARG A 5 11.84 -9.65 4.83
CA ARG A 5 10.92 -8.85 4.02
C ARG A 5 9.76 -8.38 4.88
N THR A 6 9.40 -7.10 4.79
CA THR A 6 8.33 -6.52 5.61
C THR A 6 7.12 -6.16 4.76
N ILE A 7 5.95 -6.64 5.16
CA ILE A 7 4.65 -6.17 4.65
C ILE A 7 4.19 -5.04 5.58
N LEU A 8 4.04 -3.84 5.04
CA LEU A 8 3.29 -2.78 5.72
C LEU A 8 1.81 -2.97 5.39
N MET A 9 1.01 -3.30 6.40
CA MET A 9 -0.41 -3.54 6.24
C MET A 9 -1.23 -2.38 6.81
N THR A 10 -2.25 -1.93 6.10
CA THR A 10 -3.28 -1.03 6.64
C THR A 10 -4.66 -1.41 6.12
N THR A 11 -5.64 -1.51 7.02
CA THR A 11 -7.05 -1.77 6.68
C THR A 11 -7.95 -0.89 7.55
N HIS A 12 -8.79 -0.09 6.92
CA HIS A 12 -9.62 0.91 7.61
C HIS A 12 -10.86 1.35 6.82
N ARG A 13 -10.98 0.95 5.56
CA ARG A 13 -12.12 1.33 4.72
C ARG A 13 -13.40 0.68 5.21
N ARG A 14 -14.51 1.42 5.15
CA ARG A 14 -15.80 0.97 5.68
C ARG A 14 -16.30 -0.28 4.98
N GLU A 15 -16.11 -0.36 3.66
CA GLU A 15 -16.49 -1.52 2.86
C GLU A 15 -15.79 -2.83 3.27
N ASN A 16 -14.63 -2.74 3.95
CA ASN A 16 -13.91 -3.92 4.40
C ASN A 16 -14.34 -4.40 5.79
N LEU A 17 -15.02 -3.56 6.57
CA LEU A 17 -15.31 -3.85 7.98
C LEU A 17 -16.24 -5.06 8.17
N ASP A 18 -17.07 -5.38 7.19
CA ASP A 18 -18.07 -6.44 7.27
C ASP A 18 -17.59 -7.73 6.58
N GLY A 19 -16.82 -8.55 7.30
CA GLY A 19 -16.37 -9.89 6.88
C GLY A 19 -15.07 -9.91 6.08
N ALA A 20 -14.83 -8.92 5.21
CA ALA A 20 -13.63 -8.84 4.39
C ALA A 20 -12.32 -8.76 5.20
N LEU A 21 -12.31 -8.11 6.37
CA LEU A 21 -11.12 -8.09 7.24
C LEU A 21 -10.64 -9.50 7.63
N THR A 22 -11.56 -10.39 7.97
CA THR A 22 -11.24 -11.77 8.38
C THR A 22 -10.55 -12.50 7.24
N GLU A 23 -11.10 -12.41 6.03
CA GLU A 23 -10.56 -13.00 4.82
C GLU A 23 -9.15 -12.47 4.49
N ILE A 24 -8.96 -11.15 4.56
CA ILE A 24 -7.65 -10.51 4.34
C ILE A 24 -6.63 -11.00 5.36
N TYR A 25 -6.99 -11.06 6.65
CA TYR A 25 -6.07 -11.47 7.70
C TYR A 25 -5.73 -12.96 7.65
N ARG A 26 -6.67 -13.83 7.26
CA ARG A 26 -6.38 -15.24 7.01
C ARG A 26 -5.38 -15.42 5.87
N ALA A 27 -5.52 -14.64 4.79
CA ALA A 27 -4.54 -14.65 3.71
C ALA A 27 -3.14 -14.21 4.18
N VAL A 28 -3.07 -13.19 5.03
CA VAL A 28 -1.79 -12.75 5.64
C VAL A 28 -1.22 -13.83 6.56
N LYS A 29 -2.04 -14.48 7.38
CA LYS A 29 -1.63 -15.59 8.24
C LYS A 29 -1.04 -16.75 7.43
N LYS A 30 -1.68 -17.08 6.31
CA LYS A 30 -1.20 -18.08 5.35
C LYS A 30 0.13 -17.68 4.71
N ALA A 31 0.24 -16.44 4.22
CA ALA A 31 1.49 -15.92 3.66
C ALA A 31 2.63 -15.95 4.69
N LEU A 32 2.35 -15.64 5.97
CA LEU A 32 3.35 -15.80 7.02
C LEU A 32 3.78 -17.27 7.16
N ALA A 33 2.85 -18.23 7.14
CA ALA A 33 3.21 -19.65 7.19
C ALA A 33 4.08 -20.08 5.98
N ASP A 34 3.71 -19.64 4.78
CA ASP A 34 4.38 -20.01 3.53
C ASP A 34 5.74 -19.32 3.32
N PHE A 35 5.93 -18.13 3.91
CA PHE A 35 7.16 -17.34 3.81
C PHE A 35 7.76 -17.04 5.20
N PRO A 36 8.64 -17.93 5.72
CA PRO A 36 9.23 -17.80 7.05
C PRO A 36 10.09 -16.55 7.24
N ASP A 37 10.53 -15.89 6.17
CA ASP A 37 11.35 -14.68 6.16
C ASP A 37 10.53 -13.37 6.06
N VAL A 38 9.20 -13.47 6.08
CA VAL A 38 8.28 -12.33 6.04
C VAL A 38 7.80 -11.95 7.44
N ASP A 39 7.78 -10.64 7.70
CA ASP A 39 7.18 -9.99 8.87
C ASP A 39 6.08 -9.01 8.42
N VAL A 40 5.12 -8.73 9.30
CA VAL A 40 4.06 -7.74 9.08
C VAL A 40 4.19 -6.62 10.11
N ILE A 41 4.14 -5.38 9.65
CA ILE A 41 3.96 -4.19 10.48
C ILE A 41 2.55 -3.66 10.21
N PHE A 42 1.74 -3.55 11.25
CA PHE A 42 0.38 -3.06 11.15
C PHE A 42 0.11 -1.95 12.17
N PRO A 43 0.23 -0.66 11.77
CA PRO A 43 -0.29 0.46 12.56
C PRO A 43 -1.82 0.43 12.52
N MET A 44 -2.42 -0.10 13.58
CA MET A 44 -3.85 -0.41 13.63
C MET A 44 -4.70 0.84 13.71
N HIS A 45 -5.71 0.93 12.85
CA HIS A 45 -6.75 1.95 12.99
C HIS A 45 -7.42 1.85 14.37
N LEU A 46 -7.90 2.99 14.89
CA LEU A 46 -8.60 3.07 16.19
C LEU A 46 -10.00 2.42 16.16
N ASN A 47 -10.43 1.86 15.03
CA ASN A 47 -11.77 1.30 14.91
C ASN A 47 -11.82 -0.01 15.71
N PRO A 48 -12.73 -0.14 16.69
CA PRO A 48 -12.81 -1.34 17.53
C PRO A 48 -12.99 -2.64 16.72
N LYS A 49 -13.69 -2.59 15.58
CA LYS A 49 -13.90 -3.75 14.72
C LYS A 49 -12.63 -4.21 14.01
N VAL A 50 -11.79 -3.27 13.57
CA VAL A 50 -10.47 -3.61 13.01
C VAL A 50 -9.63 -4.29 14.08
N ARG A 51 -9.61 -3.73 15.29
CA ARG A 51 -8.86 -4.24 16.44
C ARG A 51 -9.38 -5.61 16.92
N SER A 52 -10.69 -5.86 16.93
CA SER A 52 -11.22 -7.16 17.35
C SER A 52 -10.81 -8.27 16.38
N VAL A 53 -11.02 -8.06 15.07
CA VAL A 53 -10.76 -9.08 14.05
C VAL A 53 -9.26 -9.36 13.90
N VAL A 54 -8.40 -8.34 13.99
CA VAL A 54 -6.95 -8.55 13.90
C VAL A 54 -6.42 -9.32 15.12
N MET A 55 -7.00 -9.08 16.29
CA MET A 55 -6.59 -9.79 17.50
C MET A 55 -6.99 -11.28 17.42
N GLU A 56 -8.19 -11.57 16.90
CA GLU A 56 -8.65 -12.93 16.68
C GLU A 56 -7.80 -13.70 15.67
N GLU A 57 -7.47 -13.09 14.52
CA GLU A 57 -6.81 -13.80 13.43
C GLU A 57 -5.28 -13.80 13.51
N LEU A 58 -4.65 -12.74 14.03
CA LEU A 58 -3.20 -12.49 13.90
C LEU A 58 -2.44 -12.29 15.21
N GLN A 59 -3.09 -12.11 16.37
CA GLN A 59 -2.39 -11.76 17.63
C GLN A 59 -1.32 -12.77 18.07
N LEU A 60 -1.53 -14.06 17.78
CA LEU A 60 -0.62 -15.12 18.24
C LEU A 60 0.67 -15.22 17.43
N SER A 61 0.83 -14.44 16.36
CA SER A 61 2.04 -14.47 15.53
C SER A 61 3.11 -13.51 16.05
N ASP A 62 4.28 -14.05 16.41
CA ASP A 62 5.47 -13.26 16.78
C ASP A 62 6.02 -12.38 15.63
N ARG A 63 5.54 -12.62 14.41
CA ARG A 63 5.92 -11.92 13.18
C ARG A 63 4.93 -10.83 12.77
N VAL A 64 3.83 -10.65 13.50
CA VAL A 64 2.89 -9.55 13.30
C VAL A 64 3.09 -8.53 14.41
N ARG A 65 3.55 -7.33 14.03
CA ARG A 65 3.68 -6.19 14.94
C ARG A 65 2.46 -5.30 14.84
N LEU A 66 1.54 -5.49 15.77
CA LEU A 66 0.40 -4.62 15.99
C LEU A 66 0.86 -3.37 16.75
N LEU A 67 0.73 -2.21 16.13
CA LEU A 67 1.20 -0.93 16.68
C LEU A 67 0.07 0.10 16.66
N ASP A 68 0.22 1.16 17.43
CA ASP A 68 -0.68 2.31 17.32
C ASP A 68 -0.46 3.07 15.99
N PRO A 69 -1.46 3.86 15.55
CA PRO A 69 -1.33 4.66 14.34
C PRO A 69 -0.05 5.51 14.34
N PHE A 70 0.64 5.51 13.21
CA PHE A 70 1.85 6.30 13.03
C PHE A 70 1.53 7.76 12.66
N ASP A 71 2.43 8.66 13.04
CA ASP A 71 2.54 9.94 12.37
C ASP A 71 3.03 9.77 10.92
N TYR A 72 2.88 10.82 10.11
CA TYR A 72 3.23 10.76 8.69
C TYR A 72 4.71 10.43 8.47
N ARG A 73 5.61 11.05 9.24
CA ARG A 73 7.06 10.85 9.08
C ARG A 73 7.44 9.39 9.31
N THR A 74 6.86 8.78 10.34
CA THR A 74 7.08 7.38 10.68
C THR A 74 6.47 6.47 9.61
N MET A 75 5.25 6.76 9.15
CA MET A 75 4.61 6.01 8.06
C MET A 75 5.47 6.01 6.79
N ALA A 76 5.92 7.17 6.33
CA ALA A 76 6.77 7.29 5.14
C ALA A 76 8.09 6.52 5.30
N ASN A 77 8.70 6.57 6.48
CA ASN A 77 9.95 5.86 6.76
C ASN A 77 9.79 4.34 6.82
N VAL A 78 8.68 3.86 7.40
CA VAL A 78 8.37 2.43 7.45
C VAL A 78 8.04 1.94 6.05
N MET A 79 7.20 2.69 5.32
CA MET A 79 6.83 2.38 3.94
C MET A 79 8.07 2.26 3.04
N ALA A 80 9.00 3.22 3.07
CA ALA A 80 10.23 3.20 2.29
C ALA A 80 11.17 2.00 2.58
N ARG A 81 11.00 1.34 3.73
CA ARG A 81 11.77 0.15 4.13
C ARG A 81 10.96 -1.14 4.00
N SER A 82 9.70 -1.04 3.58
CA SER A 82 8.82 -2.19 3.41
C SER A 82 9.10 -2.85 2.07
N TYR A 83 8.97 -4.17 2.03
CA TYR A 83 9.07 -4.92 0.80
C TYR A 83 7.86 -4.66 -0.08
N LEU A 84 6.65 -4.67 0.49
CA LEU A 84 5.40 -4.32 -0.18
C LEU A 84 4.43 -3.66 0.81
N VAL A 85 3.42 -2.97 0.26
CA VAL A 85 2.29 -2.43 1.03
C VAL A 85 1.02 -3.21 0.69
N LEU A 86 0.32 -3.72 1.71
CA LEU A 86 -1.01 -4.33 1.59
C LEU A 86 -2.04 -3.37 2.19
N THR A 87 -2.90 -2.75 1.37
CA THR A 87 -3.69 -1.60 1.83
C THR A 87 -5.04 -1.44 1.15
N ASP A 88 -5.99 -0.85 1.87
CA ASP A 88 -7.22 -0.25 1.32
C ASP A 88 -7.19 1.29 1.28
N SER A 89 -6.05 1.90 1.64
CA SER A 89 -5.84 3.34 1.60
C SER A 89 -5.69 3.84 0.17
N GLY A 90 -6.38 4.94 -0.15
CA GLY A 90 -6.13 5.68 -1.39
C GLY A 90 -4.75 6.33 -1.37
N GLY A 91 -4.43 7.10 -0.32
CA GLY A 91 -3.14 7.83 -0.24
C GLY A 91 -1.92 6.92 -0.38
N LEU A 92 -1.92 5.74 0.27
CA LEU A 92 -0.78 4.83 0.16
C LEU A 92 -0.63 4.19 -1.22
N GLN A 93 -1.70 4.13 -2.04
CA GLN A 93 -1.58 3.73 -3.45
C GLN A 93 -0.80 4.75 -4.28
N GLU A 94 -0.80 6.04 -3.89
CA GLU A 94 -0.03 7.10 -4.55
C GLU A 94 1.39 7.23 -4.00
N GLU A 95 1.53 7.09 -2.68
CA GLU A 95 2.79 7.35 -1.98
C GLU A 95 3.79 6.20 -2.09
N ALA A 96 3.35 4.96 -1.92
CA ALA A 96 4.24 3.79 -1.94
C ALA A 96 4.99 3.62 -3.29
N PRO A 97 4.34 3.83 -4.46
CA PRO A 97 5.04 3.81 -5.75
C PRO A 97 6.15 4.86 -5.87
N SER A 98 6.01 6.02 -5.23
CA SER A 98 7.06 7.06 -5.20
C SER A 98 8.34 6.57 -4.52
N LEU A 99 8.23 5.53 -3.70
CA LEU A 99 9.32 4.92 -2.94
C LEU A 99 9.79 3.60 -3.57
N GLY A 100 9.27 3.24 -4.75
CA GLY A 100 9.57 1.97 -5.41
C GLY A 100 8.99 0.75 -4.68
N VAL A 101 7.94 0.94 -3.87
CA VAL A 101 7.34 -0.12 -3.06
C VAL A 101 6.04 -0.60 -3.72
N PRO A 102 5.97 -1.87 -4.16
CA PRO A 102 4.75 -2.43 -4.76
C PRO A 102 3.55 -2.39 -3.82
N VAL A 103 2.36 -2.16 -4.40
CA VAL A 103 1.11 -2.07 -3.65
C VAL A 103 0.13 -3.18 -4.03
N LEU A 104 -0.37 -3.90 -3.03
CA LEU A 104 -1.51 -4.80 -3.15
C LEU A 104 -2.73 -4.13 -2.51
N VAL A 105 -3.75 -3.90 -3.32
CA VAL A 105 -4.95 -3.16 -2.94
C VAL A 105 -6.03 -4.13 -2.48
N THR A 106 -6.39 -4.09 -1.20
CA THR A 106 -7.41 -4.97 -0.61
C THR A 106 -8.82 -4.39 -0.79
N ARG A 107 -9.20 -4.19 -2.05
CA ARG A 107 -10.51 -3.67 -2.48
C ARG A 107 -10.94 -4.37 -3.77
N THR A 108 -12.24 -4.39 -4.04
CA THR A 108 -12.80 -4.96 -5.29
C THR A 108 -12.76 -3.99 -6.45
N ASN A 109 -12.65 -2.69 -6.18
CA ASN A 109 -12.50 -1.62 -7.15
C ASN A 109 -11.48 -0.58 -6.64
N THR A 110 -11.08 0.35 -7.51
CA THR A 110 -10.20 1.46 -7.13
C THR A 110 -10.51 2.72 -7.93
N GLU A 111 -10.45 3.86 -7.25
CA GLU A 111 -10.44 5.21 -7.85
C GLU A 111 -9.07 5.59 -8.44
N ARG A 112 -8.12 4.66 -8.44
CA ARG A 112 -6.72 4.82 -8.87
C ARG A 112 -6.35 3.86 -10.00
N PRO A 113 -7.08 3.85 -11.13
CA PRO A 113 -6.82 2.92 -12.23
C PRO A 113 -5.44 3.12 -12.85
N GLU A 114 -4.86 4.32 -12.75
CA GLU A 114 -3.55 4.66 -13.32
C GLU A 114 -2.43 3.82 -12.69
N GLY A 115 -2.46 3.59 -11.38
CA GLY A 115 -1.47 2.77 -10.67
C GLY A 115 -1.57 1.28 -11.04
N ILE A 116 -2.78 0.81 -11.35
CA ILE A 116 -3.00 -0.54 -11.88
C ILE A 116 -2.45 -0.63 -13.31
N ALA A 117 -2.76 0.35 -14.16
CA ALA A 117 -2.30 0.39 -15.54
C ALA A 117 -0.77 0.54 -15.66
N ALA A 118 -0.15 1.35 -14.79
CA ALA A 118 1.30 1.51 -14.71
C ALA A 118 2.01 0.29 -14.10
N GLY A 119 1.28 -0.59 -13.40
CA GLY A 119 1.82 -1.76 -12.74
C GLY A 119 2.49 -1.50 -11.40
N THR A 120 2.34 -0.29 -10.82
CA THR A 120 2.83 0.02 -9.47
C THR A 120 1.94 -0.57 -8.38
N ALA A 121 0.66 -0.77 -8.69
CA ALA A 121 -0.34 -1.34 -7.81
C ALA A 121 -1.09 -2.50 -8.47
N ARG A 122 -1.70 -3.37 -7.66
CA ARG A 122 -2.55 -4.46 -8.12
C ARG A 122 -3.77 -4.63 -7.21
N LEU A 123 -4.95 -4.79 -7.79
CA LEU A 123 -6.15 -5.18 -7.03
C LEU A 123 -6.03 -6.64 -6.60
N ALA A 124 -5.94 -6.86 -5.28
CA ALA A 124 -5.94 -8.19 -4.68
C ALA A 124 -7.35 -8.67 -4.32
N GLY A 125 -8.34 -7.78 -4.35
CA GLY A 125 -9.69 -8.07 -3.85
C GLY A 125 -9.74 -8.12 -2.34
N THR A 126 -10.78 -8.76 -1.80
CA THR A 126 -11.05 -8.83 -0.36
C THR A 126 -11.24 -10.26 0.14
N THR A 127 -11.07 -11.26 -0.72
CA THR A 127 -11.23 -12.67 -0.38
C THR A 127 -9.90 -13.28 0.04
N GLU A 128 -9.93 -14.31 0.89
CA GLU A 128 -8.72 -14.99 1.33
C GLU A 128 -7.93 -15.52 0.13
N ALA A 129 -8.63 -16.14 -0.84
CA ALA A 129 -8.02 -16.69 -2.04
C ALA A 129 -7.34 -15.63 -2.91
N GLY A 130 -7.99 -14.49 -3.14
CA GLY A 130 -7.45 -13.41 -3.98
C GLY A 130 -6.22 -12.76 -3.34
N VAL A 131 -6.32 -12.43 -2.06
CA VAL A 131 -5.21 -11.81 -1.31
C VAL A 131 -4.04 -12.78 -1.18
N SER A 132 -4.30 -14.07 -0.92
CA SER A 132 -3.25 -15.10 -0.86
C SER A 132 -2.54 -15.26 -2.19
N ALA A 133 -3.27 -15.31 -3.31
CA ALA A 133 -2.66 -15.43 -4.64
C ALA A 133 -1.76 -14.23 -4.96
N ALA A 134 -2.23 -13.01 -4.67
CA ALA A 134 -1.45 -11.80 -4.90
C ALA A 134 -0.18 -11.73 -4.03
N LEU A 135 -0.30 -12.09 -2.75
CA LEU A 135 0.85 -12.17 -1.84
C LEU A 135 1.85 -13.24 -2.30
N ASN A 136 1.38 -14.44 -2.64
CA ASN A 136 2.23 -15.55 -3.07
C ASN A 136 2.98 -15.24 -4.36
N GLU A 137 2.34 -14.58 -5.32
CA GLU A 137 3.04 -14.17 -6.54
C GLU A 137 4.12 -13.13 -6.23
N LEU A 138 3.79 -12.07 -5.48
CA LEU A 138 4.72 -10.97 -5.25
C LEU A 138 5.89 -11.36 -4.31
N LEU A 139 5.65 -12.25 -3.36
CA LEU A 139 6.66 -12.79 -2.44
C LEU A 139 7.44 -13.96 -3.08
N GLY A 140 6.83 -14.73 -3.99
CA GLY A 140 7.45 -15.91 -4.60
C GLY A 140 8.13 -15.65 -5.94
N ASN A 141 7.84 -14.52 -6.62
CA ASN A 141 8.35 -14.22 -7.95
C ASN A 141 9.11 -12.87 -7.98
N ALA A 142 10.45 -12.98 -8.05
CA ALA A 142 11.34 -11.83 -8.10
C ALA A 142 11.15 -10.96 -9.36
N ASP A 143 10.73 -11.53 -10.49
CA ASP A 143 10.49 -10.77 -11.72
C ASP A 143 9.20 -9.94 -11.63
N THR A 144 8.14 -10.52 -11.05
CA THR A 144 6.92 -9.76 -10.74
C THR A 144 7.24 -8.62 -9.77
N TYR A 145 7.99 -8.90 -8.71
CA TYR A 145 8.40 -7.88 -7.76
C TYR A 145 9.18 -6.75 -8.43
N ARG A 146 10.23 -7.07 -9.20
CA ARG A 146 11.06 -6.09 -9.90
C ARG A 146 10.21 -5.22 -10.82
N ARG A 147 9.34 -5.80 -11.64
CA ARG A 147 8.44 -5.06 -12.54
C ARG A 147 7.58 -4.04 -11.80
N MET A 148 6.99 -4.40 -10.66
CA MET A 148 6.17 -3.46 -9.88
C MET A 148 7.00 -2.39 -9.17
N SER A 149 8.13 -2.78 -8.56
CA SER A 149 9.00 -1.86 -7.81
C SER A 149 9.72 -0.83 -8.68
N GLN A 150 9.91 -1.14 -9.97
CA GLN A 150 10.58 -0.29 -10.96
C GLN A 150 9.59 0.43 -11.89
N ALA A 151 8.29 0.17 -11.75
CA ALA A 151 7.27 0.84 -12.53
C ALA A 151 7.27 2.35 -12.22
N VAL A 152 7.07 3.16 -13.27
CA VAL A 152 7.01 4.62 -13.13
C VAL A 152 5.75 4.99 -12.36
N ASN A 153 5.89 5.84 -11.35
CA ASN A 153 4.74 6.32 -10.60
C ASN A 153 3.87 7.24 -11.47
N PRO A 154 2.62 6.87 -11.81
CA PRO A 154 1.78 7.72 -12.66
C PRO A 154 1.24 8.97 -11.97
N TYR A 155 1.43 9.10 -10.64
CA TYR A 155 0.83 10.19 -9.85
C TYR A 155 1.70 11.44 -9.73
N GLY A 156 2.99 11.36 -10.05
CA GLY A 156 3.84 12.53 -10.11
C GLY A 156 5.31 12.26 -9.84
N ASP A 157 6.08 13.33 -10.01
CA ASP A 157 7.55 13.39 -9.88
C ASP A 157 7.99 14.24 -8.67
N GLY A 158 7.08 14.53 -7.74
CA GLY A 158 7.31 15.41 -6.59
C GLY A 158 7.31 16.91 -6.90
N LYS A 159 7.00 17.34 -8.13
CA LYS A 159 6.96 18.78 -8.50
C LYS A 159 5.54 19.34 -8.64
N ALA A 160 4.53 18.64 -8.14
CA ALA A 160 3.12 19.07 -8.22
C ALA A 160 2.90 20.49 -7.67
N SER A 161 3.44 20.81 -6.49
CA SER A 161 3.30 22.16 -5.89
C SER A 161 3.91 23.27 -6.76
N PHE A 162 5.04 22.99 -7.43
CA PHE A 162 5.64 23.96 -8.36
C PHE A 162 4.76 24.18 -9.59
N ARG A 163 4.20 23.11 -10.17
CA ARG A 163 3.28 23.19 -11.30
C ARG A 163 2.00 23.94 -10.94
N ILE A 164 1.41 23.65 -9.77
CA ILE A 164 0.21 24.35 -9.26
C ILE A 164 0.49 25.84 -9.09
N ARG A 165 1.61 26.20 -8.44
CA ARG A 165 2.01 27.61 -8.28
C ARG A 165 2.16 28.31 -9.63
N LYS A 166 2.83 27.67 -10.61
CA LYS A 166 3.02 28.24 -11.95
C LYS A 166 1.70 28.36 -12.72
N ALA A 167 0.79 27.38 -12.59
CA ALA A 167 -0.54 27.44 -13.18
C ALA A 167 -1.35 28.64 -12.66
N LEU A 168 -1.35 28.86 -11.34
CA LEU A 168 -2.03 30.00 -10.71
C LEU A 168 -1.45 31.34 -11.16
N ARG A 169 -0.12 31.44 -11.23
CA ARG A 169 0.55 32.65 -11.72
C ARG A 169 0.23 32.93 -13.18
N TYR A 170 0.25 31.91 -14.03
CA TYR A 170 -0.14 32.02 -15.43
C TYR A 170 -1.61 32.45 -15.57
N SER A 171 -2.55 31.86 -14.83
CA SER A 171 -3.97 32.23 -14.90
C SER A 171 -4.26 33.66 -14.43
N LEU A 172 -3.40 34.21 -13.56
CA LEU A 172 -3.46 35.59 -13.09
C LEU A 172 -2.66 36.57 -13.96
N GLY A 173 -2.05 36.12 -15.06
CA GLY A 173 -1.23 36.95 -15.96
C GLY A 173 0.13 37.36 -15.37
N LEU A 174 0.58 36.73 -14.28
CA LEU A 174 1.85 37.01 -13.61
C LEU A 174 3.04 36.28 -14.24
N ASP A 175 2.78 35.23 -15.04
CA ASP A 175 3.77 34.46 -15.79
C ASP A 175 3.33 34.33 -17.26
N GLN A 176 4.29 34.33 -18.18
CA GLN A 176 4.05 34.30 -19.64
C GLN A 176 3.82 32.88 -20.21
N SER A 177 4.08 31.82 -19.43
CA SER A 177 3.98 30.43 -19.90
C SER A 177 3.27 29.51 -18.90
N LYS A 178 2.58 28.50 -19.44
CA LYS A 178 1.98 27.41 -18.67
C LYS A 178 3.03 26.54 -17.99
N PRO A 179 2.68 25.80 -16.92
CA PRO A 179 3.55 24.76 -16.39
C PRO A 179 3.77 23.65 -17.43
N GLU A 180 4.92 22.98 -17.32
CA GLU A 180 5.16 21.73 -18.04
C GLU A 180 4.25 20.64 -17.46
N GLU A 181 3.68 19.82 -18.34
CA GLU A 181 2.88 18.67 -17.94
C GLU A 181 3.76 17.55 -17.37
N TYR A 182 3.17 16.71 -16.53
CA TYR A 182 3.80 15.45 -16.13
C TYR A 182 3.44 14.39 -17.17
N ILE A 183 4.46 13.73 -17.72
CA ILE A 183 4.33 12.63 -18.69
C ILE A 183 4.85 11.36 -18.03
#